data_AF-A0A9E3XEK3-F1
#
_entry.id   AF-A0A9E3XEK3-F1
#
_cell.length_a   1.000
_cell.length_b   1.000
_cell.length_c   1.000
_cell.angle_alpha   90.00
_cell.angle_beta   90.00
_cell.angle_gamma   90.00
#
_symmetry.space_group_name_H-M   'P 1'
#
loop_
_entity.id
_entity.type
_entity.pdbx_description
1 polymer ?
#
loop_
_entity_poly.entity_id
_entity_poly.type
_entity_poly.pdbx_seq_one_letter_code
_entity_poly.pdbx_strand_id
1 'polypeptide(L)'
;KGFHGKFLPGGNLKTGELDLTVEPKPEIPGKWAGISGAPVLIQGRLVGIIQSYQEDFGGGNLAAVSIEQLLKEDSFAKHIALKDWEDFVGAICAKLEIFLKRSEQLSNVLGNLLSVSNAPHRPDEIVKKLVDLRVGEFEWTMADTISGFGKPQTSDWKSLETFSNLLLPIIYDRTTINSVHESLGKGTLLHLPVATRTVAEILMAAVQRRPAAFRKPITGDDWPVGEILLEPNPEGGFSNPGSSFIEFFDQMMNDKFVSTEDLGKPDRVKRRLVNKELIYRARRKGGELNYKHYYICSQQEASIVGAQLFNQLKEFYPQVIFVALADDPDLTPEERDIGRPIREILAARNSEGNL
;
A
#
# COMPACT_ATOMS: atom_id res chain seq x y z
N LYS A 1 -8.42 9.72 -25.16
CA LYS A 1 -8.36 9.11 -26.52
C LYS A 1 -6.93 8.65 -26.75
N GLY A 2 -6.63 7.38 -26.47
CA GLY A 2 -5.30 6.82 -26.73
C GLY A 2 -5.09 6.69 -28.24
N PHE A 3 -3.92 7.09 -28.73
CA PHE A 3 -3.57 6.97 -30.14
C PHE A 3 -2.80 5.66 -30.35
N HIS A 4 -3.25 4.83 -31.28
CA HIS A 4 -2.58 3.58 -31.66
C HIS A 4 -1.74 3.83 -32.92
N GLY A 5 -0.56 4.44 -32.75
CA GLY A 5 0.43 4.60 -33.82
C GLY A 5 1.50 3.51 -33.74
N LYS A 6 2.04 3.08 -34.90
CA LYS A 6 3.28 2.29 -34.92
C LYS A 6 4.45 3.25 -34.72
N PHE A 7 5.17 3.08 -33.61
CA PHE A 7 6.41 3.80 -33.36
C PHE A 7 7.57 3.03 -34.03
N LEU A 8 8.23 3.67 -34.99
CA LEU A 8 9.46 3.15 -35.59
C LEU A 8 10.66 3.94 -35.02
N PRO A 9 11.76 3.27 -34.60
CA PRO A 9 12.93 3.97 -34.12
C PRO A 9 13.59 4.76 -35.27
N GLY A 10 13.59 6.09 -35.17
CA GLY A 10 14.29 7.00 -36.08
C GLY A 10 15.81 6.97 -35.88
N GLY A 11 16.56 7.06 -36.98
CA GLY A 11 18.03 7.07 -36.97
C GLY A 11 18.62 8.38 -36.44
N ASN A 12 19.73 8.25 -35.69
CA ASN A 12 20.43 9.27 -34.88
C ASN A 12 19.84 9.54 -33.50
N LEU A 13 19.80 8.49 -32.67
CA LEU A 13 19.60 8.61 -31.23
C LEU A 13 20.84 9.29 -30.61
N LYS A 14 20.73 10.56 -30.19
CA LYS A 14 21.54 11.01 -29.06
C LYS A 14 21.14 10.13 -27.87
N THR A 15 22.11 9.61 -27.13
CA THR A 15 21.88 8.66 -26.03
C THR A 15 20.76 9.13 -25.10
N GLY A 16 19.61 8.45 -25.13
CA GLY A 16 18.47 8.66 -24.23
C GLY A 16 17.20 9.29 -24.85
N GLU A 17 17.32 9.95 -26.00
CA GLU A 17 16.17 10.50 -26.75
C GLU A 17 15.57 9.42 -27.67
N LEU A 18 14.25 9.39 -27.79
CA LEU A 18 13.49 8.52 -28.70
C LEU A 18 12.91 9.39 -29.82
N ASP A 19 13.29 9.10 -31.06
CA ASP A 19 12.65 9.68 -32.25
C ASP A 19 11.53 8.74 -32.71
N LEU A 20 10.31 9.25 -32.68
CA LEU A 20 9.08 8.48 -32.86
C LEU A 20 8.40 8.95 -34.15
N THR A 21 8.45 8.11 -35.18
CA THR A 21 7.62 8.33 -36.37
C THR A 21 6.20 7.84 -36.09
N VAL A 22 5.20 8.68 -36.37
CA VAL A 22 3.77 8.39 -36.20
C VAL A 22 3.10 8.22 -37.56
N GLU A 23 2.49 7.06 -37.76
CA GLU A 23 1.65 6.78 -38.93
C GLU A 23 0.22 6.37 -38.51
N PRO A 24 -0.83 6.96 -39.13
CA PRO A 24 -0.76 8.04 -40.11
C PRO A 24 -0.38 9.39 -39.48
N LYS A 25 0.26 10.26 -40.27
CA LYS A 25 0.60 11.63 -39.87
C LYS A 25 -0.68 12.45 -39.59
N PRO A 26 -0.62 13.51 -38.77
CA PRO A 26 -1.75 14.39 -38.57
C PRO A 26 -2.15 15.06 -39.88
N GLU A 27 -3.46 15.07 -40.18
CA GLU A 27 -4.00 15.75 -41.36
C GLU A 27 -3.89 17.29 -41.28
N ILE A 28 -3.74 17.85 -40.08
CA ILE A 28 -3.70 19.28 -39.82
C ILE A 28 -2.38 19.64 -39.12
N PRO A 29 -1.57 20.57 -39.68
CA PRO A 29 -0.41 21.13 -38.99
C PRO A 29 -0.80 21.73 -37.63
N GLY A 30 -0.03 21.44 -36.57
CA GLY A 30 -0.30 21.93 -35.22
C GLY A 30 -1.28 21.08 -34.38
N LYS A 31 -1.80 19.97 -34.90
CA LYS A 31 -2.67 19.04 -34.13
C LYS A 31 -1.97 18.40 -32.92
N TRP A 32 -0.64 18.48 -32.86
CA TRP A 32 0.17 18.05 -31.72
C TRP A 32 0.31 19.09 -30.61
N ALA A 33 -0.30 20.28 -30.75
CA ALA A 33 -0.33 21.25 -29.67
C ALA A 33 -0.90 20.60 -28.40
N GLY A 34 -0.10 20.62 -27.32
CA GLY A 34 -0.44 19.97 -26.04
C GLY A 34 -0.09 18.49 -25.92
N ILE A 35 0.62 17.88 -26.89
CA ILE A 35 1.06 16.48 -26.75
C ILE A 35 2.27 16.29 -25.82
N SER A 36 2.98 17.37 -25.48
CA SER A 36 4.08 17.32 -24.51
C SER A 36 3.57 16.75 -23.17
N GLY A 37 4.31 15.81 -22.60
CA GLY A 37 3.91 15.07 -21.40
C GLY A 37 3.11 13.78 -21.67
N ALA A 38 2.71 13.50 -22.91
CA ALA A 38 1.95 12.29 -23.22
C ALA A 38 2.83 11.02 -23.13
N PRO A 39 2.30 9.92 -22.57
CA PRO A 39 3.04 8.67 -22.44
C PRO A 39 3.20 7.95 -23.78
N VAL A 40 4.39 7.38 -24.00
CA VAL A 40 4.69 6.50 -25.13
C VAL A 40 4.60 5.06 -24.64
N LEU A 41 3.62 4.32 -25.15
CA LEU A 41 3.39 2.92 -24.79
C LEU A 41 3.75 1.99 -25.95
N ILE A 42 4.59 0.98 -25.68
CA ILE A 42 4.88 -0.11 -26.61
C ILE A 42 4.44 -1.41 -25.94
N GLN A 43 3.49 -2.14 -26.57
CA GLN A 43 2.93 -3.37 -26.01
C GLN A 43 2.43 -3.21 -24.56
N GLY A 44 1.80 -2.07 -24.26
CA GLY A 44 1.29 -1.75 -22.92
C GLY A 44 2.34 -1.32 -21.90
N ARG A 45 3.63 -1.22 -22.28
CA ARG A 45 4.71 -0.76 -21.40
C ARG A 45 5.08 0.68 -21.70
N LEU A 46 5.24 1.49 -20.65
CA LEU A 46 5.72 2.86 -20.76
C LEU A 46 7.21 2.87 -21.10
N VAL A 47 7.54 3.43 -22.27
CA VAL A 47 8.93 3.49 -22.77
C VAL A 47 9.49 4.91 -22.80
N GLY A 48 8.63 5.93 -22.81
CA GLY A 48 9.05 7.32 -22.74
C GLY A 48 7.90 8.30 -22.58
N ILE A 49 8.23 9.58 -22.53
CA ILE A 49 7.29 10.71 -22.46
C ILE A 49 7.61 11.67 -23.59
N ILE A 50 6.61 12.08 -24.35
CA ILE A 50 6.77 13.02 -25.46
C ILE A 50 7.21 14.38 -24.91
N GLN A 51 8.32 14.89 -25.39
CA GLN A 51 8.87 16.19 -24.99
C GLN A 51 8.43 17.28 -25.95
N SER A 52 8.56 17.02 -27.26
CA SER A 52 8.26 17.98 -28.31
C SER A 52 7.86 17.28 -29.61
N TYR A 53 7.35 18.05 -30.57
CA TYR A 53 7.09 17.61 -31.93
C TYR A 53 7.88 18.49 -32.90
N GLN A 54 8.32 17.92 -34.03
CA GLN A 54 9.00 18.69 -35.08
C GLN A 54 7.99 19.08 -36.17
N GLU A 55 7.89 20.38 -36.45
CA GLU A 55 7.00 20.92 -37.47
C GLU A 55 7.45 20.57 -38.89
N ASP A 56 8.77 20.47 -39.09
CA ASP A 56 9.41 20.34 -40.41
C ASP A 56 9.12 19.02 -41.14
N PHE A 57 8.57 18.00 -40.46
CA PHE A 57 8.26 16.68 -41.04
C PHE A 57 6.77 16.44 -41.32
N GLY A 58 5.99 17.52 -41.46
CA GLY A 58 4.53 17.45 -41.63
C GLY A 58 3.84 16.90 -40.37
N GLY A 59 4.43 17.14 -39.20
CA GLY A 59 3.98 16.58 -37.93
C GLY A 59 4.16 15.06 -37.81
N GLY A 60 5.00 14.42 -38.62
CA GLY A 60 5.18 12.97 -38.57
C GLY A 60 6.09 12.44 -37.46
N ASN A 61 6.93 13.30 -36.86
CA ASN A 61 7.93 12.90 -35.88
C ASN A 61 7.71 13.59 -34.52
N LEU A 62 7.74 12.78 -33.47
CA LEU A 62 7.69 13.21 -32.07
C LEU A 62 9.03 12.89 -31.41
N ALA A 63 9.58 13.86 -30.67
CA ALA A 63 10.73 13.62 -29.81
C ALA A 63 10.21 13.26 -28.42
N ALA A 64 10.68 12.13 -27.88
CA ALA A 64 10.36 11.68 -26.54
C ALA A 64 11.63 11.44 -25.72
N VAL A 65 11.55 11.66 -24.41
CA VAL A 65 12.59 11.23 -23.47
C VAL A 65 12.28 9.82 -23.03
N SER A 66 13.25 8.91 -23.10
CA SER A 66 13.08 7.55 -22.61
C SER A 66 12.86 7.52 -21.09
N ILE A 67 12.08 6.54 -20.61
CA ILE A 67 11.95 6.32 -19.15
C ILE A 67 13.31 6.03 -18.52
N GLU A 68 14.18 5.29 -19.21
CA GLU A 68 15.53 5.00 -18.70
C GLU A 68 16.33 6.29 -18.42
N GLN A 69 16.26 7.28 -19.32
CA GLN A 69 16.91 8.56 -19.10
C GLN A 69 16.24 9.35 -17.95
N LEU A 70 14.91 9.39 -17.90
CA LEU A 70 14.19 10.06 -16.81
C LEU A 70 14.52 9.48 -15.44
N LEU A 71 14.68 8.15 -15.34
CA LEU A 71 15.03 7.50 -14.07
C LEU A 71 16.48 7.79 -13.62
N LYS A 72 17.37 8.19 -14.53
CA LYS A 72 18.74 8.63 -14.20
C LYS A 72 18.79 10.07 -13.69
N GLU A 73 17.75 10.87 -13.92
CA GLU A 73 17.67 12.25 -13.44
C GLU A 73 17.26 12.29 -11.96
N ASP A 74 18.18 12.71 -11.08
CA ASP A 74 17.96 12.79 -9.63
C ASP A 74 16.68 13.55 -9.24
N SER A 75 16.37 14.63 -9.97
CA SER A 75 15.19 15.46 -9.70
C SER A 75 13.89 14.70 -9.97
N PHE A 76 13.84 13.97 -11.09
CA PHE A 76 12.72 13.11 -11.45
C PHE A 76 12.61 11.93 -10.50
N ALA A 77 13.71 11.21 -10.25
CA ALA A 77 13.78 10.09 -9.32
C ALA A 77 13.33 10.47 -7.90
N LYS A 78 13.71 11.66 -7.41
CA LYS A 78 13.21 12.21 -6.14
C LYS A 78 11.72 12.53 -6.20
N HIS A 79 11.24 13.11 -7.31
CA HIS A 79 9.82 13.47 -7.45
C HIS A 79 8.91 12.26 -7.46
N ILE A 80 9.36 11.13 -8.02
CA ILE A 80 8.63 9.87 -7.95
C ILE A 80 8.90 9.10 -6.65
N ALA A 81 9.86 9.53 -5.81
CA ALA A 81 10.34 8.84 -4.61
C ALA A 81 10.94 7.44 -4.91
N LEU A 82 11.86 7.35 -5.88
CA LEU A 82 12.48 6.07 -6.31
C LEU A 82 13.47 5.58 -5.28
N LYS A 83 14.33 6.47 -4.82
CA LYS A 83 15.33 6.15 -3.81
C LYS A 83 14.69 5.71 -2.48
N ASP A 84 13.63 6.39 -2.04
CA ASP A 84 12.91 6.01 -0.81
C ASP A 84 12.31 4.60 -0.92
N TRP A 85 11.83 4.23 -2.11
CA TRP A 85 11.34 2.89 -2.40
C TRP A 85 12.47 1.84 -2.41
N GLU A 86 13.57 2.12 -3.09
CA GLU A 86 14.74 1.22 -3.12
C GLU A 86 15.31 1.00 -1.73
N ASP A 87 15.43 2.06 -0.92
CA ASP A 87 15.86 1.99 0.48
C ASP A 87 14.86 1.18 1.32
N PHE A 88 13.55 1.35 1.09
CA PHE A 88 12.49 0.59 1.77
C PHE A 88 12.54 -0.91 1.43
N VAL A 89 12.59 -1.25 0.14
CA VAL A 89 12.67 -2.64 -0.34
C VAL A 89 13.99 -3.26 0.14
N GLY A 90 15.11 -2.57 -0.02
CA GLY A 90 16.42 -3.03 0.44
C GLY A 90 16.45 -3.35 1.94
N ALA A 91 15.84 -2.49 2.77
CA ALA A 91 15.72 -2.73 4.19
C ALA A 91 14.85 -3.95 4.54
N ILE A 92 13.77 -4.19 3.79
CA ILE A 92 12.91 -5.36 3.96
C ILE A 92 13.62 -6.64 3.48
N CYS A 93 14.26 -6.62 2.31
CA CYS A 93 15.03 -7.74 1.78
C CYS A 93 16.12 -8.17 2.78
N ALA A 94 16.88 -7.22 3.33
CA ALA A 94 17.90 -7.52 4.34
C ALA A 94 17.29 -8.17 5.59
N LYS A 95 16.12 -7.73 6.04
CA LYS A 95 15.40 -8.35 7.17
C LYS A 95 14.92 -9.76 6.83
N LEU A 96 14.35 -9.96 5.64
CA LEU A 96 13.92 -11.27 5.15
C LEU A 96 15.08 -12.25 5.06
N GLU A 97 16.22 -11.84 4.50
CA GLU A 97 17.41 -12.69 4.42
C GLU A 97 17.92 -13.11 5.82
N ILE A 98 18.03 -12.17 6.76
CA ILE A 98 18.44 -12.46 8.13
C ILE A 98 17.44 -13.41 8.80
N PHE A 99 16.15 -13.19 8.57
CA PHE A 99 15.08 -14.00 9.12
C PHE A 99 15.10 -15.44 8.57
N LEU A 100 15.20 -15.61 7.25
CA LEU A 100 15.28 -16.92 6.59
C LEU A 100 16.54 -17.69 6.98
N LYS A 101 17.69 -17.00 7.16
CA LYS A 101 18.91 -17.62 7.73
C LYS A 101 18.69 -18.25 9.10
N ARG A 102 17.72 -17.76 9.87
CA ARG A 102 17.39 -18.24 11.22
C ARG A 102 16.24 -19.23 11.24
N SER A 103 15.44 -19.30 10.17
CA SER A 103 14.28 -20.18 10.05
C SER A 103 14.55 -21.25 8.99
N GLU A 104 15.34 -22.26 9.36
CA GLU A 104 15.79 -23.32 8.45
C GLU A 104 14.62 -24.04 7.77
N GLN A 105 13.58 -24.38 8.54
CA GLN A 105 12.40 -25.07 8.02
C GLN A 105 11.65 -24.23 6.98
N LEU A 106 11.39 -22.95 7.27
CA LEU A 106 10.74 -22.05 6.32
C LEU A 106 11.61 -21.83 5.06
N SER A 107 12.92 -21.64 5.24
CA SER A 107 13.87 -21.51 4.13
C SER A 107 13.89 -22.76 3.24
N ASN A 108 13.79 -23.95 3.84
CA ASN A 108 13.75 -25.20 3.09
C ASN A 108 12.44 -25.36 2.30
N VAL A 109 11.29 -25.08 2.94
CA VAL A 109 9.98 -25.13 2.26
C VAL A 109 9.95 -24.14 1.10
N LEU A 110 10.30 -22.87 1.33
CA LEU A 110 10.31 -21.84 0.29
C LEU A 110 11.32 -22.13 -0.82
N GLY A 111 12.53 -22.59 -0.48
CA GLY A 111 13.55 -22.93 -1.47
C GLY A 111 13.12 -24.06 -2.41
N ASN A 112 12.41 -25.07 -1.87
CA ASN A 112 11.83 -26.14 -2.69
C ASN A 112 10.70 -25.63 -3.59
N LEU A 113 9.76 -24.86 -3.04
CA LEU A 113 8.62 -24.32 -3.79
C LEU A 113 9.06 -23.40 -4.93
N LEU A 114 10.03 -22.53 -4.64
CA LEU A 114 10.56 -21.56 -5.60
C LEU A 114 11.62 -22.17 -6.53
N SER A 115 11.90 -23.48 -6.42
CA SER A 115 12.93 -24.17 -7.21
C SER A 115 14.27 -23.43 -7.18
N VAL A 116 14.74 -23.09 -5.98
CA VAL A 116 16.09 -22.56 -5.75
C VAL A 116 17.08 -23.71 -5.81
N SER A 117 18.21 -23.49 -6.48
CA SER A 117 19.18 -24.56 -6.74
C SER A 117 20.07 -24.81 -5.51
N ASN A 118 20.36 -26.09 -5.25
CA ASN A 118 21.25 -26.60 -4.19
C ASN A 118 20.71 -26.48 -2.75
N ALA A 119 20.71 -27.60 -2.03
CA ALA A 119 20.49 -27.63 -0.60
C ALA A 119 21.83 -27.51 0.17
N PRO A 120 21.93 -26.72 1.25
CA PRO A 120 20.89 -25.84 1.80
C PRO A 120 20.63 -24.62 0.92
N HIS A 121 19.35 -24.27 0.76
CA HIS A 121 18.92 -23.18 -0.11
C HIS A 121 19.45 -21.84 0.39
N ARG A 122 19.92 -21.01 -0.54
CA ARG A 122 20.49 -19.69 -0.24
C ARG A 122 19.39 -18.65 0.01
N PRO A 123 19.33 -18.02 1.20
CA PRO A 123 18.27 -17.06 1.54
C PRO A 123 18.21 -15.85 0.60
N ASP A 124 19.36 -15.37 0.08
CA ASP A 124 19.42 -14.28 -0.90
C ASP A 124 18.75 -14.65 -2.23
N GLU A 125 18.88 -15.90 -2.67
CA GLU A 125 18.23 -16.38 -3.90
C GLU A 125 16.71 -16.55 -3.71
N ILE A 126 16.29 -17.02 -2.53
CA ILE A 126 14.87 -17.07 -2.14
C ILE A 126 14.26 -15.66 -2.16
N VAL A 127 14.88 -14.71 -1.46
CA VAL A 127 14.37 -13.33 -1.37
C VAL A 127 14.28 -12.69 -2.75
N LYS A 128 15.27 -12.89 -3.62
CA LYS A 128 15.24 -12.38 -4.99
C LYS A 128 14.00 -12.86 -5.76
N LYS A 129 13.63 -14.15 -5.63
CA LYS A 129 12.42 -14.68 -6.27
C LYS A 129 11.13 -14.17 -5.63
N LEU A 130 11.13 -13.95 -4.32
CA LEU A 130 9.96 -13.46 -3.59
C LEU A 130 9.61 -12.00 -3.91
N VAL A 131 10.61 -11.14 -4.12
CA VAL A 131 10.41 -9.72 -4.44
C VAL A 131 9.77 -9.53 -5.82
N ASP A 132 9.99 -10.47 -6.74
CA ASP A 132 9.41 -10.44 -8.09
C ASP A 132 7.97 -10.97 -8.14
N LEU A 133 7.43 -11.45 -7.01
CA LEU A 133 6.06 -11.97 -6.96
C LEU A 133 5.02 -10.87 -7.16
N ARG A 134 3.97 -11.21 -7.91
CA ARG A 134 2.73 -10.45 -7.93
C ARG A 134 1.84 -10.81 -6.75
N VAL A 135 0.89 -9.93 -6.46
CA VAL A 135 -0.09 -10.10 -5.38
C VAL A 135 -0.80 -11.47 -5.42
N GLY A 136 -1.26 -11.91 -6.60
CA GLY A 136 -1.88 -13.23 -6.74
C GLY A 136 -0.91 -14.39 -6.54
N GLU A 137 0.34 -14.27 -6.99
CA GLU A 137 1.37 -15.32 -6.82
C GLU A 137 1.80 -15.48 -5.37
N PHE A 138 1.77 -14.40 -4.59
CA PHE A 138 2.01 -14.43 -3.16
C PHE A 138 0.99 -15.30 -2.41
N GLU A 139 -0.30 -15.18 -2.73
CA GLU A 139 -1.33 -15.96 -2.06
C GLU A 139 -1.09 -17.47 -2.24
N TRP A 140 -0.86 -17.90 -3.48
CA TRP A 140 -0.53 -19.30 -3.80
C TRP A 140 0.76 -19.73 -3.10
N THR A 141 1.80 -18.90 -3.15
CA THR A 141 3.08 -19.20 -2.47
C THR A 141 2.88 -19.39 -0.97
N MET A 142 2.05 -18.57 -0.32
CA MET A 142 1.76 -18.70 1.10
C MET A 142 0.95 -19.95 1.42
N ALA A 143 -0.08 -20.26 0.62
CA ALA A 143 -0.89 -21.46 0.80
C ALA A 143 -0.06 -22.75 0.62
N ASP A 144 0.80 -22.79 -0.40
CA ASP A 144 1.72 -23.90 -0.65
C ASP A 144 2.78 -24.00 0.45
N THR A 145 3.25 -22.86 0.97
CA THR A 145 4.19 -22.84 2.09
C THR A 145 3.54 -23.44 3.34
N ILE A 146 2.33 -23.02 3.72
CA ILE A 146 1.57 -23.58 4.84
C ILE A 146 1.39 -25.09 4.66
N SER A 147 1.03 -25.53 3.44
CA SER A 147 0.87 -26.94 3.11
C SER A 147 2.19 -27.71 3.21
N GLY A 148 3.31 -27.08 2.84
CA GLY A 148 4.66 -27.65 2.91
C GLY A 148 5.15 -27.91 4.34
N PHE A 149 4.59 -27.22 5.34
CA PHE A 149 4.82 -27.53 6.76
C PHE A 149 4.08 -28.80 7.23
N GLY A 150 3.04 -29.23 6.50
CA GLY A 150 2.21 -30.39 6.84
C GLY A 150 1.34 -30.16 8.08
N LYS A 151 1.94 -30.28 9.27
CA LYS A 151 1.31 -29.95 10.57
C LYS A 151 2.14 -28.88 11.28
N PRO A 152 1.90 -27.59 11.00
CA PRO A 152 2.72 -26.51 11.53
C PRO A 152 2.60 -26.44 13.07
N GLN A 153 3.71 -26.20 13.74
CA GLN A 153 3.78 -25.94 15.18
C GLN A 153 3.63 -24.43 15.46
N THR A 154 3.46 -24.05 16.73
CA THR A 154 3.38 -22.63 17.17
C THR A 154 4.52 -21.75 16.63
N SER A 155 5.75 -22.27 16.61
CA SER A 155 6.93 -21.57 16.08
C SER A 155 6.84 -21.33 14.57
N ASP A 156 6.20 -22.24 13.85
CA ASP A 156 6.01 -22.17 12.40
C ASP A 156 4.99 -21.10 12.07
N TRP A 157 3.86 -21.05 12.79
CA TRP A 157 2.85 -20.00 12.63
C TRP A 157 3.42 -18.60 12.91
N LYS A 158 4.22 -18.44 13.98
CA LYS A 158 4.92 -17.17 14.25
C LYS A 158 5.92 -16.81 13.16
N SER A 159 6.59 -17.82 12.57
CA SER A 159 7.52 -17.61 11.48
C SER A 159 6.80 -17.18 10.21
N LEU A 160 5.68 -17.83 9.88
CA LEU A 160 4.80 -17.48 8.77
C LEU A 160 4.21 -16.08 8.91
N GLU A 161 3.77 -15.69 10.11
CA GLU A 161 3.28 -14.33 10.38
C GLU A 161 4.38 -13.28 10.16
N THR A 162 5.57 -13.53 10.71
CA THR A 162 6.71 -12.62 10.55
C THR A 162 7.10 -12.48 9.08
N PHE A 163 7.11 -13.61 8.36
CA PHE A 163 7.38 -13.66 6.93
C PHE A 163 6.34 -12.87 6.13
N SER A 164 5.04 -13.12 6.33
CA SER A 164 3.97 -12.43 5.61
C SER A 164 3.99 -10.92 5.88
N ASN A 165 4.25 -10.52 7.13
CA ASN A 165 4.31 -9.10 7.51
C ASN A 165 5.48 -8.36 6.87
N LEU A 166 6.59 -9.06 6.58
CA LEU A 166 7.75 -8.49 5.90
C LEU A 166 7.57 -8.46 4.38
N LEU A 167 7.03 -9.53 3.80
CA LEU A 167 6.94 -9.71 2.35
C LEU A 167 5.76 -8.96 1.73
N LEU A 168 4.59 -8.92 2.38
CA LEU A 168 3.40 -8.30 1.80
C LEU A 168 3.60 -6.83 1.36
N PRO A 169 4.26 -5.95 2.15
CA PRO A 169 4.47 -4.55 1.75
C PRO A 169 5.29 -4.33 0.48
N ILE A 170 6.16 -5.28 0.10
CA ILE A 170 6.98 -5.15 -1.11
C ILE A 170 6.31 -5.75 -2.35
N ILE A 171 5.32 -6.61 -2.17
CA ILE A 171 4.50 -7.17 -3.26
C ILE A 171 3.44 -6.18 -3.73
N TYR A 172 2.91 -5.37 -2.80
CA TYR A 172 2.12 -4.22 -3.19
C TYR A 172 3.00 -3.21 -3.94
N ASP A 173 2.45 -2.66 -5.01
CA ASP A 173 3.23 -1.75 -5.84
C ASP A 173 3.67 -0.50 -5.06
N ARG A 174 4.74 0.10 -5.58
CA ARG A 174 5.31 1.33 -5.04
C ARG A 174 4.30 2.47 -4.92
N THR A 175 3.31 2.54 -5.81
CA THR A 175 2.33 3.64 -5.79
C THR A 175 1.42 3.54 -4.55
N THR A 176 1.08 2.32 -4.16
CA THR A 176 0.31 2.03 -2.94
C THR A 176 1.10 2.45 -1.70
N ILE A 177 2.36 2.03 -1.60
CA ILE A 177 3.21 2.33 -0.44
C ILE A 177 3.53 3.83 -0.36
N ASN A 178 3.79 4.47 -1.49
CA ASN A 178 3.98 5.91 -1.53
C ASN A 178 2.72 6.66 -1.13
N SER A 179 1.53 6.22 -1.57
CA SER A 179 0.26 6.82 -1.17
C SER A 179 0.06 6.77 0.36
N VAL A 180 0.39 5.63 0.99
CA VAL A 180 0.40 5.53 2.45
C VAL A 180 1.38 6.53 3.07
N HIS A 181 2.63 6.59 2.56
CA HIS A 181 3.66 7.48 3.08
C HIS A 181 3.26 8.96 2.97
N GLU A 182 2.67 9.35 1.84
CA GLU A 182 2.16 10.70 1.64
C GLU A 182 0.99 11.03 2.56
N SER A 183 0.06 10.08 2.79
CA SER A 183 -1.08 10.28 3.69
C SER A 183 -0.66 10.55 5.13
N LEU A 184 0.49 10.00 5.56
CA LEU A 184 1.07 10.30 6.86
C LEU A 184 1.42 11.78 7.00
N GLY A 185 1.80 12.46 5.91
CA GLY A 185 2.20 13.87 5.92
C GLY A 185 1.10 14.85 5.52
N LYS A 186 0.31 14.53 4.49
CA LYS A 186 -0.56 15.50 3.77
C LYS A 186 -2.03 15.49 4.22
N GLY A 187 -2.47 14.48 4.98
CA GLY A 187 -3.76 14.51 5.67
C GLY A 187 -5.02 14.33 4.83
N THR A 188 -4.90 13.80 3.61
CA THR A 188 -6.05 13.45 2.75
C THR A 188 -6.61 12.07 3.11
N LEU A 189 -7.84 11.78 2.64
CA LEU A 189 -8.39 10.42 2.61
C LEU A 189 -7.44 9.53 1.78
N LEU A 190 -6.91 8.49 2.41
CA LEU A 190 -6.05 7.51 1.76
C LEU A 190 -6.92 6.43 1.10
N HIS A 191 -6.82 6.28 -0.21
CA HIS A 191 -7.41 5.15 -0.91
C HIS A 191 -6.38 4.02 -0.99
N LEU A 192 -6.70 2.86 -0.39
CA LEU A 192 -5.87 1.67 -0.45
C LEU A 192 -6.48 0.61 -1.37
N PRO A 193 -5.72 0.05 -2.33
CA PRO A 193 -6.17 -1.02 -3.20
C PRO A 193 -6.16 -2.38 -2.48
N VAL A 194 -6.76 -2.45 -1.29
CA VAL A 194 -6.80 -3.66 -0.46
C VAL A 194 -8.23 -3.87 0.05
N ALA A 195 -8.68 -5.11 0.09
CA ALA A 195 -10.05 -5.45 0.47
C ALA A 195 -10.22 -5.65 1.99
N THR A 196 -9.16 -6.01 2.73
CA THR A 196 -9.27 -6.38 4.14
C THR A 196 -8.58 -5.38 5.08
N ARG A 197 -9.17 -5.18 6.26
CA ARG A 197 -8.60 -4.36 7.34
C ARG A 197 -7.27 -4.94 7.85
N THR A 198 -7.10 -6.26 7.76
CA THR A 198 -5.89 -6.97 8.15
C THR A 198 -4.72 -6.59 7.25
N VAL A 199 -4.92 -6.63 5.93
CA VAL A 199 -3.88 -6.23 4.96
C VAL A 199 -3.57 -4.74 5.11
N ALA A 200 -4.59 -3.89 5.28
CA ALA A 200 -4.39 -2.47 5.55
C ALA A 200 -3.49 -2.24 6.78
N GLU A 201 -3.72 -2.95 7.88
CA GLU A 201 -2.85 -2.89 9.07
C GLU A 201 -1.39 -3.24 8.75
N ILE A 202 -1.14 -4.30 7.96
CA ILE A 202 0.21 -4.72 7.58
C ILE A 202 0.91 -3.62 6.78
N LEU A 203 0.24 -3.05 5.78
CA LEU A 203 0.80 -1.97 4.95
C LEU A 203 1.05 -0.70 5.78
N MET A 204 0.08 -0.31 6.62
CA MET A 204 0.22 0.85 7.51
C MET A 204 1.36 0.64 8.50
N ALA A 205 1.50 -0.56 9.08
CA ALA A 205 2.56 -0.89 10.02
C ALA A 205 3.94 -0.81 9.36
N ALA A 206 4.08 -1.37 8.15
CA ALA A 206 5.33 -1.35 7.40
C ALA A 206 5.81 0.07 7.09
N VAL A 207 4.92 0.95 6.62
CA VAL A 207 5.26 2.35 6.32
C VAL A 207 5.54 3.15 7.58
N GLN A 208 4.83 2.87 8.68
CA GLN A 208 5.13 3.44 10.00
C GLN A 208 6.37 2.82 10.66
N ARG A 209 7.04 1.87 9.99
CA ARG A 209 8.23 1.12 10.44
C ARG A 209 8.04 0.41 11.79
N ARG A 210 6.82 -0.03 12.07
CA ARG A 210 6.45 -0.76 13.29
C ARG A 210 6.02 -2.20 12.96
N PRO A 211 6.03 -3.10 13.95
CA PRO A 211 5.36 -4.39 13.81
C PRO A 211 3.86 -4.19 13.56
N ALA A 212 3.26 -5.02 12.70
CA ALA A 212 1.82 -5.17 12.64
C ALA A 212 1.32 -5.79 13.95
N ALA A 213 0.22 -5.27 14.48
CA ALA A 213 -0.33 -5.75 15.74
C ALA A 213 -1.84 -5.89 15.61
N PHE A 214 -2.35 -7.07 15.97
CA PHE A 214 -3.75 -7.43 15.79
C PHE A 214 -4.43 -7.70 17.12
N ARG A 215 -5.70 -7.31 17.22
CA ARG A 215 -6.59 -7.69 18.31
C ARG A 215 -6.96 -9.16 18.18
N LYS A 216 -7.28 -9.78 19.32
CA LYS A 216 -7.84 -11.13 19.33
C LYS A 216 -9.19 -11.09 18.59
N PRO A 217 -9.43 -12.01 17.63
CA PRO A 217 -10.73 -12.16 17.00
C PRO A 217 -11.82 -12.40 18.05
N ILE A 218 -13.03 -11.88 17.80
CA ILE A 218 -14.19 -12.11 18.68
C ILE A 218 -14.73 -13.52 18.43
N THR A 219 -14.81 -13.92 17.17
CA THR A 219 -15.20 -15.25 16.70
C THR A 219 -14.11 -15.89 15.83
N GLY A 220 -14.20 -17.20 15.61
CA GLY A 220 -13.23 -17.94 14.78
C GLY A 220 -13.25 -17.57 13.29
N ASP A 221 -14.35 -16.99 12.82
CA ASP A 221 -14.53 -16.57 11.42
C ASP A 221 -14.17 -15.10 11.18
N ASP A 222 -13.90 -14.34 12.26
CA ASP A 222 -13.57 -12.92 12.16
C ASP A 222 -12.16 -12.69 11.61
N TRP A 223 -12.06 -11.70 10.73
CA TRP A 223 -10.77 -11.18 10.29
C TRP A 223 -10.05 -10.46 11.43
N PRO A 224 -8.77 -10.75 11.68
CA PRO A 224 -7.98 -10.03 12.66
C PRO A 224 -7.91 -8.54 12.34
N VAL A 225 -8.19 -7.70 13.34
CA VAL A 225 -8.24 -6.26 13.19
C VAL A 225 -7.04 -5.61 13.85
N GLY A 226 -6.43 -4.60 13.22
CA GLY A 226 -5.30 -3.88 13.78
C GLY A 226 -5.60 -3.26 15.15
N GLU A 227 -4.66 -3.33 16.09
CA GLU A 227 -4.83 -2.77 17.44
C GLU A 227 -5.15 -1.27 17.41
N ILE A 228 -4.48 -0.54 16.53
CA ILE A 228 -4.57 0.91 16.43
C ILE A 228 -5.68 1.41 15.49
N LEU A 229 -6.42 0.49 14.85
CA LEU A 229 -7.61 0.83 14.09
C LEU A 229 -8.68 1.41 15.04
N LEU A 230 -9.25 2.56 14.68
CA LEU A 230 -10.42 3.12 15.35
C LEU A 230 -11.65 2.29 14.96
N GLU A 231 -12.47 1.93 15.95
CA GLU A 231 -13.61 1.04 15.71
C GLU A 231 -14.65 1.72 14.83
N PRO A 232 -15.23 1.02 13.84
CA PRO A 232 -16.39 1.53 13.13
C PRO A 232 -17.59 1.57 14.09
N ASN A 233 -18.58 2.42 13.80
CA ASN A 233 -19.84 2.43 14.54
C ASN A 233 -20.56 1.08 14.36
N PRO A 234 -21.01 0.41 15.44
CA PRO A 234 -21.79 -0.81 15.32
C PRO A 234 -23.22 -0.63 14.78
N GLU A 235 -23.85 0.56 14.83
CA GLU A 235 -25.31 0.67 14.60
C GLU A 235 -25.85 1.84 13.75
N GLY A 236 -25.02 2.70 13.14
CA GLY A 236 -25.50 3.92 12.50
C GLY A 236 -25.37 3.97 10.98
N GLY A 237 -26.38 3.51 10.23
CA GLY A 237 -26.53 3.96 8.85
C GLY A 237 -26.71 5.48 8.82
N PHE A 238 -25.86 6.20 8.10
CA PHE A 238 -25.91 7.67 8.02
C PHE A 238 -27.18 8.13 7.28
N SER A 239 -28.26 8.31 8.03
CA SER A 239 -29.52 8.86 7.52
C SER A 239 -29.46 10.37 7.31
N ASN A 240 -28.41 11.05 7.81
CA ASN A 240 -28.07 12.44 7.48
C ASN A 240 -26.53 12.58 7.29
N PRO A 241 -26.00 13.08 6.15
CA PRO A 241 -24.58 12.88 5.78
C PRO A 241 -23.50 13.69 6.51
N GLY A 242 -23.82 14.83 7.11
CA GLY A 242 -22.81 15.86 7.43
C GLY A 242 -22.51 16.02 8.93
N SER A 243 -23.31 16.84 9.61
CA SER A 243 -23.11 17.18 11.03
C SER A 243 -23.17 15.97 11.96
N SER A 244 -24.07 15.02 11.66
CA SER A 244 -24.21 13.77 12.41
C SER A 244 -22.99 12.85 12.32
N PHE A 245 -22.21 12.91 11.23
CA PHE A 245 -20.96 12.14 11.15
C PHE A 245 -19.88 12.73 12.06
N ILE A 246 -19.70 14.06 12.06
CA ILE A 246 -18.70 14.72 12.92
C ILE A 246 -19.04 14.51 14.39
N GLU A 247 -20.29 14.75 14.78
CA GLU A 247 -20.74 14.57 16.16
C GLU A 247 -20.53 13.13 16.63
N PHE A 248 -20.85 12.16 15.76
CA PHE A 248 -20.57 10.77 16.03
C PHE A 248 -19.07 10.49 16.19
N PHE A 249 -18.26 10.97 15.25
CA PHE A 249 -16.82 10.75 15.30
C PHE A 249 -16.20 11.39 16.54
N ASP A 250 -16.64 12.60 16.92
CA ASP A 250 -16.25 13.25 18.16
C ASP A 250 -16.62 12.39 19.37
N GLN A 251 -17.84 11.86 19.42
CA GLN A 251 -18.31 11.00 20.50
C GLN A 251 -17.43 9.75 20.63
N MET A 252 -17.19 9.03 19.53
CA MET A 252 -16.30 7.86 19.48
C MET A 252 -14.89 8.19 19.99
N MET A 253 -14.33 9.33 19.56
CA MET A 253 -13.00 9.75 20.00
C MET A 253 -12.98 10.13 21.48
N ASN A 254 -14.05 10.74 21.98
CA ASN A 254 -14.18 11.09 23.39
C ASN A 254 -14.28 9.83 24.25
N ASP A 255 -15.15 8.88 23.89
CA ASP A 255 -15.32 7.63 24.63
C ASP A 255 -14.03 6.81 24.71
N LYS A 256 -13.19 6.90 23.67
CA LYS A 256 -11.94 6.15 23.60
C LYS A 256 -10.75 6.82 24.31
N PHE A 257 -10.70 8.15 24.37
CA PHE A 257 -9.49 8.89 24.77
C PHE A 257 -9.69 9.95 25.84
N VAL A 258 -10.94 10.27 26.22
CA VAL A 258 -11.25 11.28 27.23
C VAL A 258 -11.73 10.59 28.51
N SER A 259 -11.28 11.06 29.67
CA SER A 259 -11.71 10.52 30.95
C SER A 259 -13.17 10.85 31.24
N THR A 260 -13.86 10.04 32.04
CA THR A 260 -15.26 10.28 32.42
C THR A 260 -15.46 11.63 33.11
N GLU A 261 -14.48 12.08 33.89
CA GLU A 261 -14.49 13.38 34.58
C GLU A 261 -14.40 14.58 33.60
N ASP A 262 -13.84 14.35 32.41
CA ASP A 262 -13.63 15.37 31.38
C ASP A 262 -14.75 15.42 30.34
N LEU A 263 -15.73 14.50 30.36
CA LEU A 263 -16.79 14.42 29.35
C LEU A 263 -17.74 15.63 29.34
N GLY A 264 -17.91 16.30 30.49
CA GLY A 264 -18.71 17.52 30.61
C GLY A 264 -18.04 18.78 30.06
N LYS A 265 -16.79 18.69 29.58
CA LYS A 265 -16.04 19.84 29.05
C LYS A 265 -16.51 20.22 27.64
N PRO A 266 -16.32 21.49 27.22
CA PRO A 266 -16.62 21.92 25.86
C PRO A 266 -15.84 21.11 24.81
N ASP A 267 -16.43 20.88 23.62
CA ASP A 267 -15.86 20.02 22.57
C ASP A 267 -14.44 20.42 22.15
N ARG A 268 -14.15 21.72 22.07
CA ARG A 268 -12.80 22.21 21.78
C ARG A 268 -11.76 21.71 22.78
N VAL A 269 -12.14 21.60 24.05
CA VAL A 269 -11.27 21.08 25.11
C VAL A 269 -11.13 19.57 24.99
N LYS A 270 -12.24 18.84 24.77
CA LYS A 270 -12.23 17.39 24.57
C LYS A 270 -11.35 16.99 23.37
N ARG A 271 -11.51 17.63 22.21
CA ARG A 271 -10.65 17.42 21.02
C ARG A 271 -9.17 17.68 21.31
N ARG A 272 -8.84 18.70 22.12
CA ARG A 272 -7.45 18.95 22.55
C ARG A 272 -6.91 17.83 23.44
N LEU A 273 -7.73 17.28 24.34
CA LEU A 273 -7.37 16.14 25.18
C LEU A 273 -7.14 14.89 24.34
N VAL A 274 -8.06 14.57 23.42
CA VAL A 274 -7.91 13.48 22.45
C VAL A 274 -6.59 13.61 21.69
N ASN A 275 -6.29 14.77 21.10
CA ASN A 275 -5.06 14.96 20.35
C ASN A 275 -3.81 14.82 21.22
N LYS A 276 -3.85 15.31 22.46
CA LYS A 276 -2.74 15.13 23.42
C LYS A 276 -2.50 13.65 23.69
N GLU A 277 -3.57 12.87 23.88
CA GLU A 277 -3.49 11.42 24.11
C GLU A 277 -3.00 10.67 22.86
N LEU A 278 -3.49 11.01 21.66
CA LEU A 278 -3.00 10.44 20.41
C LEU A 278 -1.51 10.69 20.20
N ILE A 279 -1.03 11.91 20.46
CA ILE A 279 0.41 12.25 20.40
C ILE A 279 1.19 11.48 21.47
N TYR A 280 0.64 11.38 22.68
CA TYR A 280 1.28 10.65 23.77
C TYR A 280 1.45 9.17 23.43
N ARG A 281 0.39 8.51 22.94
CA ARG A 281 0.43 7.11 22.48
C ARG A 281 1.37 6.93 21.30
N ALA A 282 1.38 7.89 20.38
CA ALA A 282 2.29 7.86 19.24
C ALA A 282 3.76 7.82 19.69
N ARG A 283 4.12 8.58 20.74
CA ARG A 283 5.48 8.66 21.29
C ARG A 283 5.85 7.52 22.24
N ARG A 284 4.90 7.02 23.04
CA ARG A 284 5.16 6.02 24.09
C ARG A 284 5.46 4.62 23.53
N LYS A 285 4.86 4.23 22.39
CA LYS A 285 5.04 2.88 21.80
C LYS A 285 6.35 2.71 20.99
N GLY A 286 7.23 3.71 20.95
CA GLY A 286 8.57 3.58 20.39
C GLY A 286 9.11 4.94 20.03
N GLY A 287 10.18 5.38 20.72
CA GLY A 287 10.71 6.75 20.76
C GLY A 287 11.07 7.44 19.44
N GLU A 288 10.85 6.79 18.29
CA GLU A 288 11.07 7.32 16.93
C GLU A 288 9.98 6.89 15.91
N LEU A 289 8.99 6.09 16.32
CA LEU A 289 8.02 5.46 15.42
C LEU A 289 6.72 6.25 15.33
N ASN A 290 6.28 6.57 14.10
CA ASN A 290 5.07 7.32 13.81
C ASN A 290 3.81 6.46 13.99
N TYR A 291 3.47 6.07 15.23
CA TYR A 291 2.24 5.34 15.55
C TYR A 291 1.00 6.24 15.43
N LYS A 292 0.53 6.43 14.20
CA LYS A 292 -0.72 7.14 13.92
C LYS A 292 -1.89 6.17 13.87
N HIS A 293 -2.94 6.52 14.62
CA HIS A 293 -4.20 5.79 14.56
C HIS A 293 -4.83 6.02 13.19
N TYR A 294 -5.63 5.06 12.74
CA TYR A 294 -6.35 5.19 11.48
C TYR A 294 -7.78 4.73 11.64
N TYR A 295 -8.65 5.26 10.78
CA TYR A 295 -10.06 4.92 10.70
C TYR A 295 -10.32 4.44 9.27
N ILE A 296 -10.86 3.22 9.15
CA ILE A 296 -11.24 2.65 7.85
C ILE A 296 -12.73 2.95 7.65
N CYS A 297 -13.03 3.82 6.70
CA CYS A 297 -14.38 4.10 6.25
C CYS A 297 -14.84 3.05 5.24
N SER A 298 -16.11 2.69 5.32
CA SER A 298 -16.86 1.99 4.28
C SER A 298 -16.95 2.85 3.01
N GLN A 299 -17.16 2.23 1.87
CA GLN A 299 -17.33 2.94 0.60
C GLN A 299 -18.57 3.85 0.61
N GLN A 300 -19.63 3.41 1.30
CA GLN A 300 -20.82 4.23 1.52
C GLN A 300 -20.48 5.48 2.35
N GLU A 301 -19.70 5.35 3.42
CA GLU A 301 -19.19 6.51 4.16
C GLU A 301 -18.32 7.40 3.25
N ALA A 302 -17.35 6.84 2.53
CA ALA A 302 -16.45 7.62 1.68
C ALA A 302 -17.20 8.45 0.63
N SER A 303 -18.25 7.88 0.02
CA SER A 303 -19.09 8.55 -0.98
C SER A 303 -20.05 9.59 -0.39
N ILE A 304 -20.61 9.33 0.80
CA ILE A 304 -21.57 10.22 1.48
C ILE A 304 -20.88 11.39 2.19
N VAL A 305 -19.79 11.11 2.90
CA VAL A 305 -19.00 12.05 3.71
C VAL A 305 -18.18 12.98 2.81
N GLY A 306 -17.61 12.43 1.73
CA GLY A 306 -16.82 13.17 0.76
C GLY A 306 -15.50 13.72 1.32
N ALA A 307 -14.61 14.18 0.43
CA ALA A 307 -13.27 14.64 0.80
C ALA A 307 -13.28 15.86 1.74
N GLN A 308 -14.28 16.73 1.63
CA GLN A 308 -14.38 17.96 2.44
C GLN A 308 -14.56 17.66 3.93
N LEU A 309 -15.39 16.69 4.28
CA LEU A 309 -15.65 16.36 5.68
C LEU A 309 -14.46 15.63 6.32
N PHE A 310 -13.76 14.78 5.56
CA PHE A 310 -12.50 14.20 6.02
C PHE A 310 -11.41 15.25 6.25
N ASN A 311 -11.35 16.29 5.40
CA ASN A 311 -10.45 17.41 5.63
C ASN A 311 -10.81 18.16 6.92
N GLN A 312 -12.11 18.36 7.20
CA GLN A 312 -12.54 18.98 8.46
C GLN A 312 -12.19 18.11 9.68
N LEU A 313 -12.45 16.80 9.63
CA LEU A 313 -12.05 15.89 10.69
C LEU A 313 -10.53 15.82 10.85
N LYS A 314 -9.78 16.01 9.78
CA LYS A 314 -8.32 16.11 9.83
C LYS A 314 -7.86 17.34 10.60
N GLU A 315 -8.52 18.49 10.42
CA GLU A 315 -8.24 19.69 11.22
C GLU A 315 -8.50 19.43 12.71
N PHE A 316 -9.55 18.67 13.04
CA PHE A 316 -9.87 18.32 14.42
C PHE A 316 -8.94 17.25 14.99
N TYR A 317 -8.51 16.29 14.19
CA TYR A 317 -7.75 15.11 14.59
C TYR A 317 -6.54 14.84 13.68
N PRO A 318 -5.51 15.71 13.71
CA PRO A 318 -4.37 15.61 12.79
C PRO A 318 -3.53 14.32 12.93
N GLN A 319 -3.69 13.60 14.04
CA GLN A 319 -3.01 12.32 14.29
C GLN A 319 -3.77 11.09 13.77
N VAL A 320 -4.99 11.27 13.24
CA VAL A 320 -5.79 10.20 12.63
C VAL A 320 -5.57 10.21 11.12
N ILE A 321 -5.47 9.01 10.55
CA ILE A 321 -5.44 8.78 9.11
C ILE A 321 -6.78 8.19 8.71
N PHE A 322 -7.44 8.79 7.72
CA PHE A 322 -8.67 8.28 7.18
C PHE A 322 -8.35 7.42 5.98
N VAL A 323 -8.88 6.20 5.95
CA VAL A 323 -8.57 5.20 4.94
C VAL A 323 -9.87 4.72 4.31
N ALA A 324 -9.95 4.75 2.99
CA ALA A 324 -10.95 4.07 2.19
C ALA A 324 -10.29 2.82 1.57
N LEU A 325 -10.88 1.65 1.81
CA LEU A 325 -10.47 0.43 1.15
C LEU A 325 -11.04 0.38 -0.27
N ALA A 326 -10.37 -0.34 -1.16
CA ALA A 326 -10.88 -0.57 -2.50
C ALA A 326 -12.09 -1.51 -2.43
N ASP A 327 -13.16 -1.06 -3.06
CA ASP A 327 -14.25 -1.91 -3.52
C ASP A 327 -14.16 -1.91 -5.04
N ASP A 328 -13.08 -2.51 -5.54
CA ASP A 328 -12.87 -2.60 -6.98
C ASP A 328 -13.73 -3.76 -7.50
N PRO A 329 -14.78 -3.47 -8.30
CA PRO A 329 -15.61 -4.51 -8.91
C PRO A 329 -14.83 -5.37 -9.91
N ASP A 330 -13.68 -4.90 -10.40
CA ASP A 330 -12.82 -5.62 -11.34
C ASP A 330 -11.83 -6.57 -10.62
N LEU A 331 -11.66 -6.45 -9.30
CA LEU A 331 -10.92 -7.45 -8.52
C LEU A 331 -11.78 -8.69 -8.32
N THR A 332 -11.24 -9.83 -8.77
CA THR A 332 -11.81 -11.16 -8.51
C THR A 332 -11.95 -11.40 -7.00
N PRO A 333 -12.92 -12.23 -6.55
CA PRO A 333 -13.03 -12.62 -5.15
C PRO A 333 -11.70 -13.10 -4.55
N GLU A 334 -10.88 -13.80 -5.33
CA GLU A 334 -9.53 -14.25 -4.98
C GLU A 334 -8.56 -13.06 -4.80
N GLU A 335 -8.59 -12.06 -5.68
CA GLU A 335 -7.82 -10.81 -5.51
C GLU A 335 -8.30 -9.95 -4.32
N ARG A 336 -9.54 -10.15 -3.86
CA ARG A 336 -10.03 -9.60 -2.58
C ARG A 336 -9.59 -10.44 -1.38
N ASP A 337 -9.20 -11.69 -1.59
CA ASP A 337 -8.95 -12.71 -0.56
C ASP A 337 -7.46 -13.06 -0.38
N ILE A 338 -6.54 -12.19 -0.82
CA ILE A 338 -5.09 -12.25 -0.54
C ILE A 338 -4.81 -12.38 0.98
N GLY A 339 -5.80 -11.99 1.80
CA GLY A 339 -5.78 -12.15 3.23
C GLY A 339 -6.01 -13.59 3.72
N ARG A 340 -6.50 -14.54 2.92
CA ARG A 340 -6.95 -15.84 3.44
C ARG A 340 -5.83 -16.64 4.09
N PRO A 341 -4.64 -16.84 3.46
CA PRO A 341 -3.51 -17.46 4.14
C PRO A 341 -3.09 -16.66 5.39
N ILE A 342 -3.16 -15.33 5.33
CA ILE A 342 -2.85 -14.45 6.47
C ILE A 342 -3.85 -14.67 7.62
N ARG A 343 -5.14 -14.82 7.31
CA ARG A 343 -6.20 -15.10 8.29
C ARG A 343 -5.95 -16.44 8.95
N GLU A 344 -5.62 -17.47 8.19
CA GLU A 344 -5.31 -18.80 8.71
C GLU A 344 -4.10 -18.76 9.66
N ILE A 345 -3.02 -18.09 9.25
CA ILE A 345 -1.82 -17.88 10.08
C ILE A 345 -2.16 -17.18 11.40
N LEU A 346 -2.93 -16.09 11.33
CA LEU A 346 -3.28 -15.29 12.49
C LEU A 346 -4.33 -15.97 13.39
N ALA A 347 -5.25 -16.74 12.83
CA ALA A 347 -6.23 -17.52 13.58
C ALA A 347 -5.54 -18.64 14.37
N ALA A 348 -4.63 -19.38 13.74
CA ALA A 348 -3.87 -20.47 14.36
C ALA A 348 -3.06 -20.00 15.58
N ARG A 349 -2.44 -18.81 15.48
CA ARG A 349 -1.73 -18.19 16.61
C ARG A 349 -2.66 -17.91 17.81
N ASN A 350 -3.90 -17.50 17.56
CA ASN A 350 -4.83 -17.10 18.62
C ASN A 350 -5.51 -18.29 19.32
N SER A 351 -5.69 -19.42 18.63
CA SER A 351 -6.24 -20.64 19.21
C SER A 351 -5.34 -21.29 20.26
N GLU A 352 -4.02 -21.11 20.17
CA GLU A 352 -3.05 -21.75 21.07
C GLU A 352 -2.82 -20.99 22.38
N GLY A 353 -3.37 -19.77 22.52
CA GLY A 353 -3.39 -19.02 23.79
C GLY A 353 -4.48 -19.44 24.77
N ASN A 354 -5.27 -20.47 24.43
CA ASN A 354 -6.40 -20.98 25.22
C ASN A 354 -6.20 -22.43 25.71
N LEU A 355 -4.99 -23.01 25.60
CA LEU A 355 -4.63 -24.32 26.14
C LEU A 355 -3.85 -24.22 27.44
#